data_AF-T1IFC3-F1
#
_entry.id   AF-T1IFC3-F1
#
_cell.length_a   1.000
_cell.length_b   1.000
_cell.length_c   1.000
_cell.angle_alpha   90.00
_cell.angle_beta   90.00
_cell.angle_gamma   90.00
#
_symmetry.space_group_name_H-M   'P 1'
#
loop_
_entity.id
_entity.type
_entity.pdbx_description
1 polymer ?
#
loop_
_entity_poly.entity_id
_entity_poly.type
_entity_poly.pdbx_seq_one_letter_code
_entity_poly.pdbx_strand_id
1 'polypeptide(L)' 'MSDAFIQTTLKVFDVGVETGGILTPRVTLEPPNYDGIECLAIQGNTLFSGSRDCIIKKWSLDNHELLLISEFLNPYN' A
#
# COMPACT_ATOMS: atom_id res chain seq x y z
N MET A 1 4.38 -18.72 -20.46
CA MET A 1 5.54 -18.50 -19.58
C MET A 1 5.53 -17.02 -19.20
N SER A 2 4.75 -16.65 -18.19
CA SER A 2 4.67 -15.26 -17.71
C SER A 2 3.81 -15.22 -16.45
N ASP A 3 4.40 -15.51 -15.30
CA ASP A 3 3.99 -14.89 -14.04
C ASP A 3 5.28 -14.41 -13.39
N ALA A 4 5.78 -13.26 -13.85
CA ALA A 4 6.62 -12.47 -12.98
C ALA A 4 5.73 -12.11 -11.80
N PHE A 5 6.06 -12.57 -10.58
CA PHE A 5 5.32 -12.26 -9.36
C PHE A 5 4.97 -10.77 -9.35
N ILE A 6 3.68 -10.44 -9.50
CA ILE A 6 3.23 -9.05 -9.53
C ILE A 6 3.46 -8.51 -8.13
N GLN A 7 4.43 -7.61 -7.99
CA GLN A 7 4.67 -6.91 -6.75
C GLN A 7 4.20 -5.47 -6.90
N THR A 8 3.14 -5.13 -6.19
CA THR A 8 2.56 -3.78 -6.24
C THR A 8 2.94 -3.02 -4.97
N THR A 9 3.53 -1.84 -5.14
CA THR A 9 3.90 -0.95 -4.04
C THR A 9 2.97 0.26 -3.96
N LEU A 10 2.80 0.79 -2.76
CA LEU A 10 2.15 2.08 -2.55
C LEU A 10 3.22 3.17 -2.47
N LYS A 11 2.94 4.32 -3.09
CA LYS A 11 3.86 5.45 -3.15
C LYS A 11 3.18 6.70 -2.61
N VAL A 12 3.88 7.40 -1.72
CA VAL A 12 3.45 8.65 -1.10
C VAL A 12 4.17 9.80 -1.78
N PHE A 13 3.43 10.82 -2.19
CA PHE A 13 3.95 12.02 -2.83
C PHE A 13 3.50 13.25 -2.02
N ASP A 14 4.42 14.18 -1.80
CA ASP A 14 4.08 15.47 -1.22
C ASP A 14 3.77 16.44 -2.36
N VAL A 15 2.54 16.96 -2.39
CA VAL A 15 2.06 17.88 -3.43
C VAL A 15 1.65 19.19 -2.76
N GLY A 16 2.50 20.21 -2.87
CA GLY A 16 2.23 21.58 -2.44
C GLY A 16 1.54 22.44 -3.51
N VAL A 17 1.14 23.66 -3.13
CA VAL A 17 0.36 24.58 -3.96
C VAL A 17 1.09 25.01 -5.25
N GLU A 18 2.42 25.15 -5.20
CA GLU A 18 3.26 25.59 -6.32
C GLU A 18 4.04 24.43 -6.97
N THR A 19 3.55 23.20 -6.80
CA THR A 19 4.31 22.03 -7.28
C THR A 19 4.15 21.87 -8.79
N GLY A 20 5.17 22.30 -9.53
CA GLY A 20 5.30 22.08 -10.98
C GLY A 20 6.39 21.06 -11.32
N GLY A 21 6.20 20.31 -12.40
CA GLY A 21 7.20 19.36 -12.92
C GLY A 21 6.97 17.90 -12.53
N ILE A 22 8.01 17.06 -12.68
CA ILE A 22 7.96 15.62 -12.36
C ILE A 22 8.29 15.43 -10.88
N LEU A 23 7.35 14.86 -10.12
CA LEU A 23 7.56 14.52 -8.72
C LEU A 23 8.08 13.09 -8.56
N THR A 24 9.09 12.94 -7.71
CA THR A 24 9.52 11.63 -7.21
C THR A 24 8.75 11.29 -5.94
N PRO A 25 8.42 10.00 -5.70
CA PRO A 25 7.77 9.60 -4.47
C PRO A 25 8.65 9.94 -3.26
N ARG A 26 8.04 10.51 -2.21
CA ARG A 26 8.71 10.75 -0.93
C ARG A 26 9.02 9.42 -0.24
N VAL A 27 8.05 8.51 -0.24
CA VAL A 27 8.18 7.19 0.36
C VAL A 27 7.54 6.16 -0.57
N THR A 28 8.19 5.01 -0.70
CA THR A 28 7.56 3.78 -1.20
C THR A 28 7.30 2.90 0.02
N LEU A 29 6.04 2.54 0.27
CA LEU A 29 5.65 1.75 1.43
C LEU A 29 6.07 0.29 1.24
N GLU A 30 6.76 -0.25 2.24
CA GLU A 30 7.28 -1.61 2.25
C GLU A 30 6.65 -2.40 3.41
N PRO A 31 6.29 -3.69 3.22
CA PRO A 31 6.53 -4.52 2.03
C PRO A 31 5.45 -4.38 0.92
N PRO A 32 5.74 -4.77 -0.35
CA PRO A 32 4.74 -4.76 -1.43
C PRO A 32 3.61 -5.76 -1.20
N ASN A 33 2.51 -5.61 -1.95
CA ASN A 33 1.48 -6.64 -2.13
C ASN A 33 1.87 -7.59 -3.26
N TYR A 34 1.40 -8.84 -3.18
CA TYR A 34 1.76 -9.91 -4.14
C TYR A 34 0.80 -10.00 -5.34
N ASP A 35 -0.13 -9.05 -5.41
CA ASP A 35 -1.02 -8.85 -6.55
C ASP A 35 -1.40 -7.35 -6.62
N GLY A 36 -2.30 -6.98 -7.54
CA GLY A 36 -2.79 -5.63 -7.71
C GLY A 36 -3.54 -5.09 -6.49
N ILE A 37 -3.19 -3.87 -6.08
CA ILE A 37 -3.93 -3.11 -5.08
C ILE A 37 -5.14 -2.47 -5.77
N GLU A 38 -6.33 -2.79 -5.30
CA GLU A 38 -7.60 -2.40 -5.94
C GLU A 38 -8.33 -1.31 -5.16
N CYS A 39 -8.01 -1.12 -3.88
CA CYS A 39 -8.66 -0.09 -3.07
C CYS A 39 -7.75 0.52 -2.01
N LEU A 40 -8.04 1.78 -1.69
CA LEU A 40 -7.40 2.57 -0.64
C LEU A 40 -8.47 3.32 0.16
N ALA A 41 -8.29 3.38 1.47
CA ALA A 41 -9.13 4.17 2.37
C ALA A 41 -8.27 4.85 3.45
N ILE A 42 -8.61 6.08 3.80
CA ILE A 42 -7.87 6.87 4.80
C ILE A 42 -8.79 7.25 5.95
N GLN A 43 -8.29 7.11 7.17
CA GLN A 43 -8.94 7.59 8.39
C GLN A 43 -7.89 8.23 9.30
N GLY A 44 -7.94 9.56 9.46
CA GLY A 44 -6.90 10.30 10.16
C GLY A 44 -5.53 10.05 9.52
N ASN A 45 -4.55 9.66 10.32
CA ASN A 45 -3.19 9.32 9.86
C ASN A 45 -3.02 7.82 9.56
N THR A 46 -4.11 7.10 9.32
CA THR A 46 -4.07 5.69 8.93
C THR A 46 -4.50 5.53 7.48
N LEU A 47 -3.72 4.79 6.70
CA LEU A 47 -4.07 4.30 5.38
C LEU A 47 -4.39 2.80 5.45
N PHE A 48 -5.45 2.38 4.78
CA PHE A 48 -5.79 0.99 4.53
C PHE A 48 -5.66 0.71 3.04
N SER A 49 -5.10 -0.44 2.68
CA SER A 49 -5.02 -0.92 1.30
C SER A 49 -5.56 -2.33 1.18
N GLY A 50 -6.44 -2.57 0.22
CA GLY A 50 -6.94 -3.90 -0.14
C GLY A 50 -6.43 -4.33 -1.51
N SER A 51 -5.99 -5.59 -1.60
CA SER A 51 -5.36 -6.16 -2.78
C SER A 51 -6.02 -7.49 -3.18
N ARG A 52 -5.81 -7.90 -4.44
CA ARG A 52 -6.36 -9.16 -5.00
C ARG A 52 -5.79 -10.42 -4.34
N ASP A 53 -4.67 -10.28 -3.64
CA ASP A 53 -4.11 -11.32 -2.75
C ASP A 53 -4.96 -11.55 -1.48
N CYS A 54 -6.15 -10.93 -1.38
CA CYS A 54 -7.06 -11.00 -0.23
C CYS A 54 -6.44 -10.47 1.07
N ILE A 55 -5.40 -9.64 0.98
CA ILE A 55 -4.74 -9.00 2.11
C ILE A 55 -5.22 -7.56 2.25
N ILE A 56 -5.59 -7.19 3.48
CA ILE A 56 -5.76 -5.80 3.87
C ILE A 56 -4.54 -5.39 4.70
N LYS A 57 -3.85 -4.34 4.29
CA LYS A 57 -2.77 -3.75 5.08
C LYS A 57 -3.20 -2.43 5.69
N LYS A 58 -2.76 -2.20 6.93
CA LYS A 58 -2.92 -0.94 7.64
C LYS A 58 -1.55 -0.28 7.77
N TRP A 59 -1.47 0.99 7.42
CA TRP A 59 -0.24 1.77 7.40
C TRP A 59 -0.42 3.02 8.26
N SER A 60 0.62 3.42 8.96
CA SER A 60 0.66 4.74 9.60
C SER A 60 1.29 5.74 8.66
N LEU A 61 0.64 6.88 8.47
CA LEU A 61 1.11 7.99 7.63
C LEU A 61 2.07 8.93 8.39
N ASP A 62 2.19 8.78 9.71
CA ASP A 62 3.14 9.56 10.51
C ASP A 62 4.58 9.07 10.30
N ASN A 63 4.76 7.76 10.37
CA ASN A 63 6.05 7.08 10.25
C ASN A 63 6.21 6.29 8.94
N HIS A 64 5.15 6.15 8.13
CA HIS A 64 5.14 5.39 6.87
C HIS A 64 5.42 3.89 7.05
N GLU A 65 5.03 3.35 8.20
CA GLU A 65 5.27 1.94 8.54
C GLU A 65 4.00 1.11 8.43
N LEU A 66 4.19 -0.17 8.10
CA LEU A 66 3.17 -1.19 8.16
C LEU A 66 2.80 -1.48 9.62
N LEU A 67 1.54 -1.30 9.97
CA LEU A 67 1.01 -1.58 11.31
C LEU A 67 0.36 -2.96 11.42
N LEU A 68 -0.29 -3.41 10.34
CA LEU A 68 -1.05 -4.66 10.33
C LEU A 68 -1.10 -5.25 8.93
N ILE A 69 -0.98 -6.57 8.87
CA ILE A 69 -1.40 -7.40 7.74
C ILE A 69 -2.59 -8.21 8.23
N SER A 70 -3.75 -8.00 7.61
CA SER A 70 -4.94 -8.80 7.83
C SER A 70 -5.11 -9.71 6.62
N GLU A 71 -4.78 -10.97 6.80
CA GLU A 71 -5.10 -12.05 5.87
C GLU A 71 -6.35 -12.79 6.38
N PHE A 72 -7.16 -13.30 5.46
CA PHE A 72 -8.14 -14.31 5.84
C PHE A 72 -7.38 -15.56 6.28
N LEU A 73 -7.23 -15.76 7.60
CA LEU A 73 -6.86 -17.07 8.13
C LEU A 73 -7.95 -18.04 7.68
N ASN A 74 -7.56 -18.98 6.82
CA ASN A 74 -8.40 -20.12 6.52
C ASN A 74 -8.66 -20.85 7.85
N PRO A 75 -9.91 -20.95 8.35
CA PRO A 75 -10.20 -21.55 9.66
C PRO A 75 -9.92 -23.07 9.73
N TYR A 76 -9.31 -23.64 8.68
CA TYR A 76 -8.95 -25.05 8.55
C TYR A 76 -7.43 -25.32 8.66
N ASN A 77 -6.64 -24.36 9.17
CA ASN A 77 -5.28 -24.60 9.65
C ASN A 77 -5.22 -24.63 11.17
#